data_AF-A0A7S0Y9Y4-F1
#
_entry.id   AF-A0A7S0Y9Y4-F1
#
_cell.length_a   1.000
_cell.length_b   1.000
_cell.length_c   1.000
_cell.angle_alpha   90.00
_cell.angle_beta   90.00
_cell.angle_gamma   90.00
#
_symmetry.space_group_name_H-M   'P 1'
#
loop_
_entity.id
_entity.type
_entity.pdbx_description
1 polymer ?
#
loop_
_entity_poly.entity_id
_entity_poly.type
_entity_poly.pdbx_seq_one_letter_code
_entity_poly.pdbx_strand_id
1 'polypeptide(L)'
;MPPKKDAKKDDKKSQVDPNEAKFQEEIKQLEKANNDLQLEQNFMLDKFRQTKADNERMKAEISGFKSRLSSATEDYADILEHRQEQIKAEELKLKTQQLIVDKLESDIVRLQEEIKLLRERNQQQSVKLSDAAQMLKDKENLEDAVRKQHDLIEKQCEELKHFKIQIEDKDTKLQKAAFQIEELSLKSSATTDLRILFDDPWLILVSHARLKADIPMDREYNSLIALGLGKLLVLYGGLSKAAGAEEVGCEVAVLNVESSNWERPPGVRIGSGCYGHSVAVVGRTKMLVFGGIRGDAYSNDVVILNTDTMKWQTPHVKGIDRPVPRSGHATCCIREKLFVFGGVSAEGVFLNDLWVFDQDSSQWNHLSTFGQMPTPRRGSSLSATEDGRRLYVFGGFDGYECNNDVHYLDLEKLTWSPMSIHFGQAPEPRENASTCITSKYLLVSGGCTTGGTRWLGDARVLDLYSPRWECLDDGSWNTSLWLKPHGVYTTFYGNKLFALKPSPDERLWELMTTEWSLPEDIERLRLNKRKDAGFSEKLELLDEALCGANFLEVSWRPPTKNSDRIERYKLMVANSTGVVKDVYQGRDSRFRITNLKPNTEYILCVKALYDDGSFLWSESKGFRTLM
;
A
#
# COMPACT_ATOMS: atom_id res chain seq x y z
N MET A 1 -29.67 -89.16 -97.01
CA MET A 1 -30.28 -89.96 -95.91
C MET A 1 -31.80 -89.67 -95.89
N PRO A 2 -32.65 -90.56 -95.33
CA PRO A 2 -33.87 -91.13 -96.01
C PRO A 2 -35.26 -90.46 -95.75
N PRO A 3 -36.43 -90.84 -96.40
CA PRO A 3 -36.86 -92.04 -97.25
C PRO A 3 -37.54 -91.65 -98.64
N LYS A 4 -38.51 -92.24 -99.41
CA LYS A 4 -39.36 -93.50 -99.73
C LYS A 4 -40.05 -93.25 -101.15
N LYS A 5 -40.94 -93.97 -101.93
CA LYS A 5 -41.86 -95.17 -102.05
C LYS A 5 -42.00 -95.49 -103.63
N ASP A 6 -42.93 -96.14 -104.39
CA ASP A 6 -44.24 -96.87 -104.28
C ASP A 6 -44.59 -97.95 -105.42
N ALA A 7 -45.68 -97.84 -106.23
CA ALA A 7 -46.39 -98.93 -107.02
C ALA A 7 -47.36 -98.39 -108.16
N LYS A 8 -48.03 -99.09 -109.15
CA LYS A 8 -48.04 -100.46 -109.82
C LYS A 8 -48.76 -100.47 -111.24
N LYS A 9 -49.53 -101.52 -111.67
CA LYS A 9 -49.89 -101.99 -113.07
C LYS A 9 -51.17 -102.92 -113.13
N ASP A 10 -51.84 -103.44 -114.20
CA ASP A 10 -51.81 -103.44 -115.73
C ASP A 10 -53.06 -104.14 -116.40
N ASP A 11 -53.14 -104.23 -117.76
CA ASP A 11 -53.84 -105.23 -118.66
C ASP A 11 -55.38 -105.10 -118.98
N LYS A 12 -56.07 -105.67 -120.03
CA LYS A 12 -55.76 -106.49 -121.26
C LYS A 12 -56.78 -106.26 -122.44
N LYS A 13 -57.03 -107.21 -123.39
CA LYS A 13 -57.79 -107.10 -124.69
C LYS A 13 -58.33 -108.46 -125.23
N SER A 14 -59.35 -108.50 -126.14
CA SER A 14 -59.93 -109.72 -126.81
C SER A 14 -60.34 -109.53 -128.32
N GLN A 15 -60.98 -110.50 -129.02
CA GLN A 15 -61.37 -110.46 -130.47
C GLN A 15 -62.48 -111.48 -130.90
N VAL A 16 -63.02 -111.36 -132.14
CA VAL A 16 -63.96 -112.28 -132.87
C VAL A 16 -63.71 -112.24 -134.42
N ASP A 17 -64.45 -112.99 -135.27
CA ASP A 17 -64.00 -113.43 -136.63
C ASP A 17 -64.94 -113.28 -137.90
N PRO A 18 -65.87 -114.19 -138.31
CA PRO A 18 -66.07 -114.54 -139.76
C PRO A 18 -67.27 -113.91 -140.55
N ASN A 19 -67.47 -114.30 -141.84
CA ASN A 19 -68.03 -113.45 -142.94
C ASN A 19 -69.38 -113.83 -143.67
N GLU A 20 -69.91 -115.07 -143.61
CA GLU A 20 -70.49 -115.68 -144.84
C GLU A 20 -71.95 -115.38 -145.29
N ALA A 21 -72.93 -115.24 -144.39
CA ALA A 21 -74.38 -115.03 -144.54
C ALA A 21 -74.89 -113.83 -145.39
N LYS A 22 -74.03 -113.21 -146.21
CA LYS A 22 -74.17 -111.86 -146.82
C LYS A 22 -75.57 -111.47 -147.33
N PHE A 23 -76.22 -112.27 -148.17
CA PHE A 23 -77.50 -111.87 -148.78
C PHE A 23 -78.70 -111.91 -147.81
N GLN A 24 -78.62 -112.72 -146.74
CA GLN A 24 -79.57 -112.69 -145.63
C GLN A 24 -79.26 -111.55 -144.65
N GLU A 25 -77.99 -111.16 -144.54
CA GLU A 25 -77.53 -110.06 -143.70
C GLU A 25 -78.10 -108.70 -144.16
N GLU A 26 -78.08 -108.40 -145.46
CA GLU A 26 -78.48 -107.07 -145.99
C GLU A 26 -79.95 -106.71 -145.75
N ILE A 27 -80.90 -107.63 -145.99
CA ILE A 27 -82.32 -107.38 -145.72
C ILE A 27 -82.55 -107.10 -144.23
N LYS A 28 -81.85 -107.85 -143.38
CA LYS A 28 -81.92 -107.76 -141.92
C LYS A 28 -81.29 -106.45 -141.38
N GLN A 29 -80.29 -105.91 -142.08
CA GLN A 29 -79.71 -104.60 -141.80
C GLN A 29 -80.68 -103.46 -142.14
N LEU A 30 -81.44 -103.57 -143.23
CA LEU A 30 -82.40 -102.53 -143.66
C LEU A 30 -83.62 -102.42 -142.74
N GLU A 31 -84.21 -103.55 -142.31
CA GLU A 31 -85.31 -103.52 -141.33
C GLU A 31 -84.87 -102.95 -139.97
N LYS A 32 -83.63 -103.23 -139.57
CA LYS A 32 -83.04 -102.65 -138.35
C LYS A 32 -82.88 -101.13 -138.47
N ALA A 33 -82.28 -100.65 -139.55
CA ALA A 33 -82.02 -99.23 -139.77
C ALA A 33 -83.29 -98.35 -139.73
N ASN A 34 -84.43 -98.87 -140.22
CA ASN A 34 -85.70 -98.15 -140.20
C ASN A 34 -86.27 -97.98 -138.77
N ASN A 35 -86.10 -98.99 -137.90
CA ASN A 35 -86.51 -98.92 -136.50
C ASN A 35 -85.62 -97.96 -135.70
N ASP A 36 -84.31 -98.01 -135.90
CA ASP A 36 -83.34 -97.11 -135.24
C ASP A 36 -83.65 -95.62 -135.57
N LEU A 37 -84.06 -95.33 -136.81
CA LEU A 37 -84.34 -93.96 -137.27
C LEU A 37 -85.66 -93.38 -136.69
N GLN A 38 -86.68 -94.20 -136.45
CA GLN A 38 -87.88 -93.77 -135.70
C GLN A 38 -87.57 -93.45 -134.24
N LEU A 39 -86.56 -94.10 -133.64
CA LEU A 39 -86.15 -93.84 -132.27
C LEU A 39 -85.47 -92.46 -132.13
N GLU A 40 -84.55 -92.13 -133.05
CA GLU A 40 -83.90 -90.80 -133.09
C GLU A 40 -84.90 -89.65 -133.29
N GLN A 41 -85.89 -89.84 -134.16
CA GLN A 41 -86.85 -88.78 -134.49
C GLN A 41 -87.71 -88.38 -133.28
N ASN A 42 -88.08 -89.34 -132.43
CA ASN A 42 -88.78 -89.07 -131.17
C ASN A 42 -87.87 -88.37 -130.13
N PHE A 43 -86.61 -88.84 -129.99
CA PHE A 43 -85.63 -88.26 -129.07
C PHE A 43 -85.36 -86.77 -129.35
N MET A 44 -85.25 -86.39 -130.63
CA MET A 44 -85.06 -84.99 -131.03
C MET A 44 -86.27 -84.10 -130.68
N LEU A 45 -87.49 -84.66 -130.71
CA LEU A 45 -88.73 -83.92 -130.50
C LEU A 45 -88.92 -83.51 -129.02
N ASP A 46 -88.64 -84.42 -128.08
CA ASP A 46 -88.67 -84.09 -126.64
C ASP A 46 -87.53 -83.15 -126.23
N LYS A 47 -86.33 -83.31 -126.82
CA LYS A 47 -85.22 -82.38 -126.59
C LYS A 47 -85.59 -80.94 -126.98
N PHE A 48 -86.35 -80.76 -128.07
CA PHE A 48 -86.85 -79.44 -128.49
C PHE A 48 -87.91 -78.86 -127.53
N ARG A 49 -88.77 -79.70 -126.95
CA ARG A 49 -89.74 -79.29 -125.92
C ARG A 49 -89.05 -78.78 -124.66
N GLN A 50 -88.00 -79.47 -124.20
CA GLN A 50 -87.22 -79.09 -123.03
C GLN A 50 -86.57 -77.70 -123.22
N THR A 51 -85.86 -77.49 -124.33
CA THR A 51 -85.20 -76.20 -124.63
C THR A 51 -86.17 -75.02 -124.71
N LYS A 52 -87.44 -75.24 -125.08
CA LYS A 52 -88.47 -74.19 -125.07
C LYS A 52 -88.89 -73.79 -123.65
N ALA A 53 -88.99 -74.73 -122.72
CA ALA A 53 -89.35 -74.45 -121.33
C ALA A 53 -88.29 -73.61 -120.61
N ASP A 54 -87.00 -73.94 -120.79
CA ASP A 54 -85.88 -73.23 -120.18
C ASP A 54 -85.79 -71.77 -120.66
N ASN A 55 -86.12 -71.49 -121.92
CA ASN A 55 -86.13 -70.14 -122.48
C ASN A 55 -87.21 -69.22 -121.87
N GLU A 56 -88.43 -69.72 -121.64
CA GLU A 56 -89.47 -68.92 -120.97
C GLU A 56 -89.13 -68.67 -119.50
N ARG A 57 -88.49 -69.64 -118.83
CA ARG A 57 -87.97 -69.46 -117.47
C ARG A 57 -86.93 -68.33 -117.40
N MET A 58 -85.95 -68.30 -118.31
CA MET A 58 -84.91 -67.25 -118.32
C MET A 58 -85.50 -65.84 -118.49
N LYS A 59 -86.55 -65.67 -119.31
CA LYS A 59 -87.23 -64.37 -119.47
C LYS A 59 -87.83 -63.86 -118.15
N ALA A 60 -88.45 -64.75 -117.38
CA ALA A 60 -89.03 -64.41 -116.08
C ALA A 60 -87.95 -63.97 -115.07
N GLU A 61 -86.83 -64.71 -115.02
CA GLU A 61 -85.70 -64.39 -114.14
C GLU A 61 -85.07 -63.02 -114.49
N ILE A 62 -84.90 -62.70 -115.78
CA ILE A 62 -84.40 -61.39 -116.25
C ILE A 62 -85.34 -60.23 -115.85
N SER A 63 -86.66 -60.42 -115.94
CA SER A 63 -87.64 -59.41 -115.50
C SER A 63 -87.48 -59.10 -114.01
N GLY A 64 -87.36 -60.14 -113.18
CA GLY A 64 -87.11 -60.02 -111.74
C GLY A 64 -85.75 -59.39 -111.37
N PHE A 65 -84.76 -59.41 -112.26
CA PHE A 65 -83.51 -58.67 -112.06
C PHE A 65 -83.66 -57.16 -112.31
N LYS A 66 -84.40 -56.73 -113.35
CA LYS A 66 -84.60 -55.30 -113.63
C LYS A 66 -85.30 -54.55 -112.48
N SER A 67 -86.34 -55.15 -111.92
CA SER A 67 -87.08 -54.55 -110.78
C SER A 67 -86.17 -54.32 -109.56
N ARG A 68 -85.38 -55.34 -109.19
CA ARG A 68 -84.44 -55.26 -108.05
C ARG A 68 -83.32 -54.24 -108.27
N LEU A 69 -82.86 -54.07 -109.51
CA LEU A 69 -81.84 -53.07 -109.83
C LEU A 69 -82.34 -51.63 -109.61
N SER A 70 -83.60 -51.35 -109.96
CA SER A 70 -84.19 -50.01 -109.82
C SER A 70 -84.28 -49.56 -108.35
N SER A 71 -84.77 -50.44 -107.46
CA SER A 71 -84.82 -50.18 -106.01
C SER A 71 -83.44 -49.85 -105.45
N ALA A 72 -82.44 -50.67 -105.80
CA ALA A 72 -81.08 -50.50 -105.31
C ALA A 72 -80.41 -49.19 -105.76
N THR A 73 -80.87 -48.55 -106.84
CA THR A 73 -80.43 -47.19 -107.22
C THR A 73 -81.06 -46.08 -106.40
N GLU A 74 -82.30 -46.24 -105.93
CA GLU A 74 -82.97 -45.27 -105.04
C GLU A 74 -82.38 -45.37 -103.63
N ASP A 75 -82.23 -46.58 -103.09
CA ASP A 75 -81.56 -46.85 -101.80
C ASP A 75 -80.15 -46.23 -101.72
N TYR A 76 -79.41 -46.20 -102.85
CA TYR A 76 -78.06 -45.64 -102.91
C TYR A 76 -78.01 -44.10 -102.89
N ALA A 77 -79.08 -43.41 -103.25
CA ALA A 77 -79.15 -41.95 -103.23
C ALA A 77 -79.27 -41.43 -101.78
N ASP A 78 -80.21 -41.98 -101.01
CA ASP A 78 -80.45 -41.63 -99.61
C ASP A 78 -79.20 -41.88 -98.74
N ILE A 79 -78.47 -42.96 -99.00
CA ILE A 79 -77.20 -43.29 -98.32
C ILE A 79 -76.11 -42.22 -98.58
N LEU A 80 -76.08 -41.62 -99.77
CA LEU A 80 -75.10 -40.59 -100.12
C LEU A 80 -75.43 -39.24 -99.47
N GLU A 81 -76.70 -38.85 -99.42
CA GLU A 81 -77.12 -37.61 -98.76
C GLU A 81 -76.84 -37.68 -97.24
N HIS A 82 -77.22 -38.79 -96.58
CA HIS A 82 -76.93 -39.00 -95.17
C HIS A 82 -75.41 -38.99 -94.87
N ARG A 83 -74.58 -39.53 -95.77
CA ARG A 83 -73.11 -39.47 -95.65
C ARG A 83 -72.57 -38.04 -95.73
N GLN A 84 -73.16 -37.16 -96.56
CA GLN A 84 -72.74 -35.76 -96.65
C GLN A 84 -73.08 -34.95 -95.38
N GLU A 85 -74.15 -35.29 -94.67
CA GLU A 85 -74.46 -34.67 -93.37
C GLU A 85 -73.47 -35.10 -92.28
N GLN A 86 -73.14 -36.40 -92.22
CA GLN A 86 -72.16 -36.93 -91.26
C GLN A 86 -70.80 -36.23 -91.38
N ILE A 87 -70.29 -36.03 -92.60
CA ILE A 87 -69.00 -35.36 -92.84
C ILE A 87 -69.00 -33.92 -92.29
N LYS A 88 -70.06 -33.14 -92.56
CA LYS A 88 -70.20 -31.76 -92.03
C LYS A 88 -70.22 -31.72 -90.50
N ALA A 89 -70.83 -32.72 -89.86
CA ALA A 89 -70.86 -32.84 -88.41
C ALA A 89 -69.48 -33.19 -87.80
N GLU A 90 -68.64 -33.94 -88.52
CA GLU A 90 -67.27 -34.25 -88.09
C GLU A 90 -66.31 -33.07 -88.31
N GLU A 91 -66.42 -32.33 -89.42
CA GLU A 91 -65.64 -31.10 -89.64
C GLU A 91 -65.88 -30.05 -88.53
N LEU A 92 -67.12 -29.92 -88.04
CA LEU A 92 -67.47 -29.01 -86.96
C LEU A 92 -66.84 -29.45 -85.61
N LYS A 93 -66.81 -30.76 -85.33
CA LYS A 93 -66.10 -31.32 -84.16
C LYS A 93 -64.59 -31.06 -84.26
N LEU A 94 -63.99 -31.28 -85.43
CA LEU A 94 -62.56 -31.08 -85.64
C LEU A 94 -62.13 -29.62 -85.41
N LYS A 95 -62.89 -28.66 -85.94
CA LYS A 95 -62.69 -27.22 -85.68
C LYS A 95 -62.80 -26.87 -84.19
N THR A 96 -63.74 -27.50 -83.48
CA THR A 96 -63.92 -27.31 -82.03
C THR A 96 -62.74 -27.89 -81.23
N GLN A 97 -62.18 -29.02 -81.67
CA GLN A 97 -61.00 -29.63 -81.06
C GLN A 97 -59.73 -28.82 -81.30
N GLN A 98 -59.53 -28.27 -82.51
CA GLN A 98 -58.38 -27.42 -82.81
C GLN A 98 -58.31 -26.21 -81.86
N LEU A 99 -59.45 -25.52 -81.65
CA LEU A 99 -59.53 -24.37 -80.73
C LEU A 99 -59.15 -24.72 -79.26
N ILE A 100 -59.29 -25.98 -78.87
CA ILE A 100 -58.87 -26.49 -77.55
C ILE A 100 -57.36 -26.76 -77.53
N VAL A 101 -56.79 -27.31 -78.62
CA VAL A 101 -55.34 -27.51 -78.79
C VAL A 101 -54.61 -26.17 -78.76
N ASP A 102 -55.03 -25.20 -79.58
CA ASP A 102 -54.43 -23.85 -79.66
C ASP A 102 -54.35 -23.17 -78.27
N LYS A 103 -55.40 -23.38 -77.45
CA LYS A 103 -55.46 -22.86 -76.08
C LYS A 103 -54.49 -23.60 -75.14
N LEU A 104 -54.42 -24.93 -75.21
CA LEU A 104 -53.52 -25.73 -74.38
C LEU A 104 -52.05 -25.44 -74.71
N GLU A 105 -51.71 -25.21 -75.98
CA GLU A 105 -50.36 -24.78 -76.37
C GLU A 105 -50.00 -23.42 -75.75
N SER A 106 -50.93 -22.46 -75.76
CA SER A 106 -50.74 -21.16 -75.09
C SER A 106 -50.55 -21.29 -73.56
N ASP A 107 -51.35 -22.14 -72.90
CA ASP A 107 -51.21 -22.42 -71.47
C ASP A 107 -49.87 -23.12 -71.14
N ILE A 108 -49.38 -24.03 -72.02
CA ILE A 108 -48.08 -24.69 -71.88
C ILE A 108 -46.92 -23.69 -71.97
N VAL A 109 -46.93 -22.78 -72.95
CA VAL A 109 -45.87 -21.76 -73.10
C VAL A 109 -45.77 -20.89 -71.84
N ARG A 110 -46.89 -20.39 -71.32
CA ARG A 110 -46.91 -19.59 -70.09
C ARG A 110 -46.32 -20.34 -68.89
N LEU A 111 -46.68 -21.63 -68.72
CA LEU A 111 -46.17 -22.46 -67.64
C LEU A 111 -44.67 -22.77 -67.78
N GLN A 112 -44.15 -22.88 -69.01
CA GLN A 112 -42.71 -23.05 -69.24
C GLN A 112 -41.90 -21.80 -68.86
N GLU A 113 -42.42 -20.60 -69.13
CA GLU A 113 -41.79 -19.34 -68.69
C GLU A 113 -41.82 -19.19 -67.16
N GLU A 114 -42.93 -19.53 -66.50
CA GLU A 114 -43.05 -19.50 -65.04
C GLU A 114 -42.09 -20.51 -64.36
N ILE A 115 -41.98 -21.74 -64.90
CA ILE A 115 -41.01 -22.73 -64.43
C ILE A 115 -39.56 -22.26 -64.64
N LYS A 116 -39.26 -21.56 -65.74
CA LYS A 116 -37.93 -20.98 -65.98
C LYS A 116 -37.59 -19.92 -64.93
N LEU A 117 -38.48 -18.96 -64.69
CA LEU A 117 -38.30 -17.91 -63.68
C LEU A 117 -38.12 -18.49 -62.26
N LEU A 118 -38.88 -19.54 -61.91
CA LEU A 118 -38.74 -20.23 -60.62
C LEU A 118 -37.39 -20.96 -60.49
N ARG A 119 -36.87 -21.57 -61.57
CA ARG A 119 -35.55 -22.21 -61.59
C ARG A 119 -34.42 -21.18 -61.40
N GLU A 120 -34.46 -20.08 -62.13
CA GLU A 120 -33.48 -18.99 -62.01
C GLU A 120 -33.46 -18.40 -60.59
N ARG A 121 -34.63 -18.19 -59.99
CA ARG A 121 -34.77 -17.67 -58.62
C ARG A 121 -34.24 -18.64 -57.56
N ASN A 122 -34.51 -19.94 -57.70
CA ASN A 122 -34.00 -20.98 -56.81
C ASN A 122 -32.46 -21.12 -56.92
N GLN A 123 -31.91 -21.06 -58.14
CA GLN A 123 -30.47 -21.08 -58.37
C GLN A 123 -29.77 -19.90 -57.67
N GLN A 124 -30.35 -18.68 -57.72
CA GLN A 124 -29.84 -17.52 -56.97
C GLN A 124 -29.92 -17.69 -55.44
N GLN A 125 -30.91 -18.41 -54.91
CA GLN A 125 -31.00 -18.72 -53.48
C GLN A 125 -29.95 -19.76 -53.06
N SER A 126 -29.68 -20.77 -53.90
CA SER A 126 -28.67 -21.79 -53.64
C SER A 126 -27.26 -21.23 -53.51
N VAL A 127 -26.90 -20.21 -54.30
CA VAL A 127 -25.58 -19.52 -54.19
C VAL A 127 -25.47 -18.81 -52.85
N LYS A 128 -26.47 -18.00 -52.48
CA LYS A 128 -26.48 -17.24 -51.20
C LYS A 128 -26.41 -18.14 -49.96
N LEU A 129 -27.00 -19.34 -50.02
CA LEU A 129 -26.88 -20.34 -48.96
C LEU A 129 -25.46 -20.92 -48.85
N SER A 130 -24.77 -21.11 -49.98
CA SER A 130 -23.36 -21.53 -49.99
C SER A 130 -22.43 -20.47 -49.40
N ASP A 131 -22.63 -19.20 -49.78
CA ASP A 131 -21.83 -18.08 -49.26
C ASP A 131 -22.01 -17.93 -47.73
N ALA A 132 -23.25 -18.01 -47.24
CA ALA A 132 -23.56 -17.93 -45.81
C ALA A 132 -22.96 -19.10 -45.01
N ALA A 133 -22.91 -20.31 -45.58
CA ALA A 133 -22.30 -21.47 -44.94
C ALA A 133 -20.77 -21.33 -44.81
N GLN A 134 -20.09 -20.73 -45.80
CA GLN A 134 -18.66 -20.45 -45.74
C GLN A 134 -18.35 -19.40 -44.66
N MET A 135 -19.09 -18.29 -44.61
CA MET A 135 -18.88 -17.26 -43.57
C MET A 135 -19.08 -17.77 -42.14
N LEU A 136 -19.97 -18.75 -41.94
CA LEU A 136 -20.16 -19.41 -40.64
C LEU A 136 -18.91 -20.19 -40.20
N LYS A 137 -18.29 -20.93 -41.13
CA LYS A 137 -17.07 -21.71 -40.87
C LYS A 137 -15.85 -20.80 -40.60
N ASP A 138 -15.76 -19.68 -41.31
CA ASP A 138 -14.69 -18.71 -41.09
C ASP A 138 -14.83 -17.99 -39.74
N LYS A 139 -16.06 -17.76 -39.28
CA LYS A 139 -16.35 -17.27 -37.92
C LYS A 139 -15.91 -18.26 -36.83
N GLU A 140 -16.18 -19.55 -36.98
CA GLU A 140 -15.75 -20.59 -36.02
C GLU A 140 -14.21 -20.61 -35.89
N ASN A 141 -13.49 -20.59 -37.01
CA ASN A 141 -12.03 -20.50 -37.03
C ASN A 141 -11.50 -19.24 -36.32
N LEU A 142 -12.20 -18.10 -36.48
CA LEU A 142 -11.82 -16.84 -35.85
C LEU A 142 -12.06 -16.84 -34.33
N GLU A 143 -13.20 -17.37 -33.87
CA GLU A 143 -13.49 -17.53 -32.44
C GLU A 143 -12.47 -18.45 -31.75
N ASP A 144 -12.08 -19.53 -32.42
CA ASP A 144 -11.10 -20.48 -31.91
C ASP A 144 -9.66 -19.92 -31.88
N ALA A 145 -9.34 -18.97 -32.77
CA ALA A 145 -8.11 -18.18 -32.73
C ALA A 145 -8.14 -17.10 -31.62
N VAL A 146 -9.29 -16.44 -31.41
CA VAL A 146 -9.49 -15.45 -30.34
C VAL A 146 -9.37 -16.11 -28.95
N ARG A 147 -9.90 -17.33 -28.76
CA ARG A 147 -9.71 -18.10 -27.51
C ARG A 147 -8.23 -18.36 -27.23
N LYS A 148 -7.47 -18.90 -28.21
CA LYS A 148 -6.03 -19.16 -28.05
C LYS A 148 -5.21 -17.90 -27.76
N GLN A 149 -5.63 -16.74 -28.27
CA GLN A 149 -5.05 -15.44 -27.90
C GLN A 149 -5.42 -15.02 -26.48
N HIS A 150 -6.67 -15.24 -26.05
CA HIS A 150 -7.14 -14.95 -24.70
C HIS A 150 -6.39 -15.79 -23.64
N ASP A 151 -6.28 -17.11 -23.86
CA ASP A 151 -5.55 -18.03 -22.98
C ASP A 151 -4.06 -17.60 -22.82
N LEU A 152 -3.44 -17.13 -23.91
CA LEU A 152 -2.07 -16.63 -23.91
C LEU A 152 -1.94 -15.31 -23.14
N ILE A 153 -2.88 -14.39 -23.30
CA ILE A 153 -2.94 -13.11 -22.57
C ILE A 153 -3.15 -13.37 -21.07
N GLU A 154 -4.06 -14.28 -20.69
CA GLU A 154 -4.31 -14.63 -19.29
C GLU A 154 -3.04 -15.20 -18.63
N LYS A 155 -2.34 -16.11 -19.31
CA LYS A 155 -1.05 -16.64 -18.85
C LYS A 155 0.01 -15.54 -18.68
N GLN A 156 0.11 -14.61 -19.64
CA GLN A 156 1.02 -13.46 -19.54
C GLN A 156 0.63 -12.52 -18.39
N CYS A 157 -0.66 -12.34 -18.10
CA CYS A 157 -1.13 -11.57 -16.95
C CYS A 157 -0.74 -12.22 -15.62
N GLU A 158 -0.79 -13.55 -15.48
CA GLU A 158 -0.28 -14.24 -14.27
C GLU A 158 1.23 -14.13 -14.11
N GLU A 159 2.00 -14.27 -15.19
CA GLU A 159 3.45 -14.05 -15.16
C GLU A 159 3.79 -12.61 -14.73
N LEU A 160 3.07 -11.60 -15.25
CA LEU A 160 3.21 -10.20 -14.86
C LEU A 160 2.79 -9.92 -13.40
N LYS A 161 1.74 -10.56 -12.88
CA LYS A 161 1.36 -10.49 -11.45
C LYS A 161 2.50 -11.00 -10.57
N HIS A 162 3.10 -12.13 -10.94
CA HIS A 162 4.22 -12.70 -10.20
C HIS A 162 5.47 -11.80 -10.22
N PHE A 163 5.81 -11.21 -11.38
CA PHE A 163 6.90 -10.23 -11.46
C PHE A 163 6.62 -8.96 -10.64
N LYS A 164 5.38 -8.47 -10.61
CA LYS A 164 4.99 -7.32 -9.78
C LYS A 164 5.26 -7.58 -8.30
N ILE A 165 4.84 -8.73 -7.77
CA ILE A 165 5.09 -9.13 -6.38
C ILE A 165 6.60 -9.21 -6.08
N GLN A 166 7.41 -9.73 -7.01
CA GLN A 166 8.87 -9.76 -6.86
C GLN A 166 9.52 -8.36 -6.88
N ILE A 167 8.95 -7.41 -7.61
CA ILE A 167 9.41 -6.01 -7.61
C ILE A 167 9.05 -5.33 -6.28
N GLU A 168 7.85 -5.54 -5.77
CA GLU A 168 7.37 -4.98 -4.49
C GLU A 168 8.20 -5.52 -3.29
N ASP A 169 8.54 -6.80 -3.28
CA ASP A 169 9.48 -7.40 -2.30
C ASP A 169 10.90 -6.82 -2.41
N LYS A 170 11.41 -6.65 -3.64
CA LYS A 170 12.74 -6.06 -3.88
C LYS A 170 12.81 -4.59 -3.46
N ASP A 171 11.79 -3.80 -3.75
CA ASP A 171 11.73 -2.39 -3.34
C ASP A 171 11.63 -2.27 -1.82
N THR A 172 10.79 -3.08 -1.18
CA THR A 172 10.72 -3.18 0.29
C THR A 172 12.08 -3.54 0.92
N LYS A 173 12.90 -4.36 0.26
CA LYS A 173 14.27 -4.68 0.68
C LYS A 173 15.25 -3.54 0.41
N LEU A 174 15.12 -2.83 -0.72
CA LEU A 174 15.94 -1.67 -1.07
C LEU A 174 15.73 -0.52 -0.08
N GLN A 175 14.48 -0.21 0.26
CA GLN A 175 14.13 0.82 1.26
C GLN A 175 14.76 0.51 2.63
N LYS A 176 14.70 -0.75 3.08
CA LYS A 176 15.34 -1.20 4.34
C LYS A 176 16.86 -1.08 4.29
N ALA A 177 17.49 -1.44 3.17
CA ALA A 177 18.93 -1.29 2.99
C ALA A 177 19.36 0.19 2.98
N ALA A 178 18.62 1.06 2.29
CA ALA A 178 18.87 2.51 2.28
C ALA A 178 18.77 3.11 3.68
N PHE A 179 17.72 2.78 4.44
CA PHE A 179 17.56 3.21 5.83
C PHE A 179 18.75 2.78 6.71
N GLN A 180 19.22 1.54 6.54
CA GLN A 180 20.34 0.99 7.31
C GLN A 180 21.68 1.65 6.94
N ILE A 181 21.91 1.93 5.65
CA ILE A 181 23.09 2.68 5.17
C ILE A 181 23.11 4.09 5.77
N GLU A 182 21.96 4.77 5.80
CA GLU A 182 21.85 6.12 6.35
C GLU A 182 22.06 6.16 7.88
N GLU A 183 21.51 5.18 8.62
CA GLU A 183 21.74 5.07 10.07
C GLU A 183 23.21 4.74 10.39
N LEU A 184 23.88 3.90 9.57
CA LEU A 184 25.31 3.63 9.69
C LEU A 184 26.16 4.85 9.34
N SER A 185 25.76 5.63 8.33
CA SER A 185 26.43 6.88 7.95
C SER A 185 26.43 7.89 9.10
N LEU A 186 25.26 8.17 9.69
CA LEU A 186 25.12 9.05 10.86
C LEU A 186 25.89 8.55 12.09
N LYS A 187 25.94 7.23 12.30
CA LYS A 187 26.77 6.63 13.36
C LYS A 187 28.27 6.75 13.08
N SER A 188 28.68 6.78 11.82
CA SER A 188 30.08 7.00 11.42
C SER A 188 30.52 8.47 11.43
N SER A 189 29.57 9.43 11.40
CA SER A 189 29.85 10.85 11.56
C SER A 189 29.90 11.32 13.02
N ALA A 190 29.62 10.44 13.98
CA ALA A 190 29.84 10.74 15.40
C ALA A 190 31.33 10.94 15.68
N THR A 191 31.69 12.10 16.26
CA THR A 191 33.08 12.49 16.51
C THR A 191 33.37 12.61 18.01
N THR A 192 34.64 12.43 18.36
CA THR A 192 35.15 12.68 19.71
C THR A 192 36.40 13.54 19.55
N ASP A 193 36.31 14.78 20.01
CA ASP A 193 37.37 15.79 19.96
C ASP A 193 37.94 16.01 21.37
N LEU A 194 39.20 16.45 21.46
CA LEU A 194 39.87 16.80 22.72
C LEU A 194 40.43 18.21 22.59
N ARG A 195 39.70 19.18 23.14
CA ARG A 195 40.10 20.60 23.12
C ARG A 195 40.74 20.98 24.45
N ILE A 196 41.69 21.90 24.42
CA ILE A 196 42.13 22.60 25.63
C ILE A 196 41.25 23.85 25.74
N LEU A 197 40.53 23.97 26.84
CA LEU A 197 39.62 25.08 27.15
C LEU A 197 39.80 25.47 28.62
N PHE A 198 39.95 26.77 28.89
CA PHE A 198 40.27 27.33 30.20
C PHE A 198 41.57 26.78 30.81
N ASP A 199 42.56 26.46 29.96
CA ASP A 199 43.82 25.77 30.27
C ASP A 199 43.66 24.29 30.68
N ASP A 200 42.43 23.80 30.87
CA ASP A 200 42.08 22.41 31.15
C ASP A 200 41.83 21.61 29.85
N PRO A 201 42.07 20.28 29.82
CA PRO A 201 41.59 19.43 28.73
C PRO A 201 40.08 19.15 28.86
N TRP A 202 39.36 19.15 27.75
CA TRP A 202 37.93 18.82 27.64
C TRP A 202 37.69 17.83 26.51
N LEU A 203 37.01 16.72 26.80
CA LEU A 203 36.48 15.86 25.75
C LEU A 203 35.14 16.43 25.25
N ILE A 204 34.97 16.46 23.94
CA ILE A 204 33.72 16.84 23.29
C ILE A 204 33.24 15.66 22.47
N LEU A 205 32.11 15.08 22.85
CA LEU A 205 31.46 13.99 22.13
C LEU A 205 30.30 14.57 21.32
N VAL A 206 30.41 14.55 19.99
CA VAL A 206 29.31 14.88 19.07
C VAL A 206 28.72 13.56 18.57
N SER A 207 27.43 13.38 18.76
CA SER A 207 26.71 12.16 18.37
C SER A 207 25.47 12.51 17.56
N HIS A 208 25.21 11.76 16.49
CA HIS A 208 24.09 11.98 15.58
C HIS A 208 23.13 10.80 15.63
N ALA A 209 21.84 11.09 15.65
CA ALA A 209 20.78 10.09 15.62
C ALA A 209 19.70 10.45 14.60
N ARG A 210 19.34 9.49 13.75
CA ARG A 210 18.19 9.62 12.85
C ARG A 210 16.91 9.59 13.67
N LEU A 211 16.06 10.58 13.47
CA LEU A 211 14.75 10.70 14.08
C LEU A 211 13.74 9.77 13.39
N LYS A 212 12.82 9.20 14.18
CA LYS A 212 11.95 8.09 13.79
C LYS A 212 10.51 8.34 14.24
N ALA A 213 9.59 7.53 13.73
CA ALA A 213 8.15 7.62 14.00
C ALA A 213 7.55 8.98 13.60
N ASP A 214 6.74 9.60 14.47
CA ASP A 214 5.78 10.63 14.08
C ASP A 214 6.39 12.05 14.09
N ILE A 215 7.38 12.25 13.21
CA ILE A 215 8.23 13.44 13.13
C ILE A 215 7.38 14.73 13.01
N PRO A 216 7.62 15.75 13.86
CA PRO A 216 6.97 17.05 13.74
C PRO A 216 7.51 17.88 12.56
N MET A 217 6.66 18.76 12.04
CA MET A 217 7.05 19.77 11.06
C MET A 217 7.85 20.88 11.74
N ASP A 218 8.74 21.49 10.96
CA ASP A 218 9.51 22.68 11.26
C ASP A 218 8.59 23.90 11.54
N ARG A 219 8.90 24.64 12.61
CA ARG A 219 8.15 25.80 13.12
C ARG A 219 9.07 26.90 13.63
N GLU A 220 8.79 28.14 13.22
CA GLU A 220 9.45 29.33 13.74
C GLU A 220 8.87 29.70 15.11
N TYR A 221 9.67 30.29 16.01
CA TYR A 221 9.27 30.71 17.36
C TYR A 221 8.63 29.60 18.24
N ASN A 222 9.05 28.35 18.04
CA ASN A 222 8.73 27.22 18.90
C ASN A 222 9.56 27.24 20.19
N SER A 223 9.20 26.39 21.17
CA SER A 223 10.06 26.07 22.31
C SER A 223 10.41 24.58 22.35
N LEU A 224 11.72 24.29 22.43
CA LEU A 224 12.27 22.97 22.70
C LEU A 224 12.88 22.92 24.12
N ILE A 225 12.43 21.98 24.96
CA ILE A 225 12.90 21.87 26.35
C ILE A 225 13.30 20.42 26.71
N ALA A 226 14.39 20.27 27.46
CA ALA A 226 14.87 18.97 27.95
C ALA A 226 14.28 18.63 29.33
N LEU A 227 13.72 17.42 29.46
CA LEU A 227 13.04 16.88 30.64
C LEU A 227 13.52 15.47 30.97
N GLY A 228 13.12 14.93 32.13
CA GLY A 228 13.45 13.56 32.52
C GLY A 228 14.96 13.27 32.60
N LEU A 229 15.74 14.22 33.11
CA LEU A 229 17.21 14.20 33.13
C LEU A 229 17.85 14.19 31.72
N GLY A 230 17.24 14.87 30.74
CA GLY A 230 17.72 14.94 29.36
C GLY A 230 17.41 13.70 28.52
N LYS A 231 16.58 12.77 29.01
CA LYS A 231 16.09 11.60 28.25
C LYS A 231 14.93 11.94 27.32
N LEU A 232 14.18 13.01 27.61
CA LEU A 232 13.03 13.47 26.84
C LEU A 232 13.26 14.90 26.37
N LEU A 233 13.06 15.17 25.08
CA LEU A 233 12.92 16.54 24.59
C LEU A 233 11.43 16.78 24.26
N VAL A 234 10.88 17.89 24.72
CA VAL A 234 9.50 18.29 24.44
C VAL A 234 9.50 19.52 23.57
N LEU A 235 8.81 19.43 22.44
CA LEU A 235 8.60 20.50 21.47
C LEU A 235 7.16 21.00 21.59
N TYR A 236 6.98 22.31 21.75
CA TYR A 236 5.66 22.94 21.83
C TYR A 236 5.59 24.28 21.08
N GLY A 237 4.40 24.57 20.54
CA GLY A 237 4.08 25.85 19.93
C GLY A 237 4.85 26.14 18.64
N GLY A 238 5.05 27.43 18.38
CA GLY A 238 5.63 27.96 17.14
C GLY A 238 4.61 28.07 16.01
N LEU A 239 5.04 28.63 14.89
CA LEU A 239 4.22 28.84 13.69
C LEU A 239 4.81 28.06 12.51
N SER A 240 4.00 27.23 11.85
CA SER A 240 4.38 26.55 10.61
C SER A 240 3.81 27.28 9.40
N LYS A 241 4.57 27.31 8.31
CA LYS A 241 4.19 27.94 7.03
C LYS A 241 3.72 26.92 5.98
N ALA A 242 3.65 25.64 6.35
CA ALA A 242 3.28 24.57 5.45
C ALA A 242 1.78 24.60 5.10
N ALA A 243 1.46 24.42 3.81
CA ALA A 243 0.12 24.13 3.28
C ALA A 243 -0.98 25.22 3.45
N GLY A 244 -0.65 26.50 3.32
CA GLY A 244 -1.61 27.53 2.90
C GLY A 244 -2.59 28.06 3.96
N ALA A 245 -2.50 27.57 5.19
CA ALA A 245 -3.03 28.20 6.38
C ALA A 245 -1.95 28.22 7.46
N GLU A 246 -1.89 29.26 8.27
CA GLU A 246 -0.92 29.34 9.38
C GLU A 246 -1.38 28.43 10.54
N GLU A 247 -1.08 27.13 10.45
CA GLU A 247 -1.31 26.20 11.55
C GLU A 247 -0.34 26.47 12.71
N VAL A 248 -0.75 27.40 13.58
CA VAL A 248 -0.03 27.72 14.83
C VAL A 248 -0.05 26.50 15.75
N GLY A 249 1.13 26.14 16.27
CA GLY A 249 1.38 24.92 17.02
C GLY A 249 0.49 24.76 18.26
N CYS A 250 -0.56 23.97 18.13
CA CYS A 250 -1.38 23.52 19.27
C CYS A 250 -0.89 22.19 19.87
N GLU A 251 -0.06 21.46 19.13
CA GLU A 251 0.41 20.11 19.50
C GLU A 251 1.68 20.15 20.37
N VAL A 252 1.76 19.16 21.25
CA VAL A 252 3.00 18.76 21.93
C VAL A 252 3.58 17.58 21.14
N ALA A 253 4.87 17.64 20.81
CA ALA A 253 5.62 16.49 20.30
C ALA A 253 6.72 16.14 21.30
N VAL A 254 6.96 14.85 21.52
CA VAL A 254 7.88 14.35 22.54
C VAL A 254 8.88 13.39 21.88
N LEU A 255 10.16 13.69 22.02
CA LEU A 255 11.26 12.86 21.52
C LEU A 255 11.90 12.11 22.68
N ASN A 256 11.87 10.79 22.62
CA ASN A 256 12.72 9.95 23.45
C ASN A 256 14.14 9.93 22.84
N VAL A 257 15.11 10.49 23.56
CA VAL A 257 16.50 10.63 23.09
C VAL A 257 17.18 9.27 22.91
N GLU A 258 16.86 8.30 23.78
CA GLU A 258 17.52 6.98 23.81
C GLU A 258 17.06 6.05 22.69
N SER A 259 15.79 6.17 22.24
CA SER A 259 15.26 5.45 21.08
C SER A 259 15.25 6.25 19.78
N SER A 260 15.38 7.58 19.87
CA SER A 260 15.25 8.56 18.78
C SER A 260 13.87 8.56 18.10
N ASN A 261 12.84 8.08 18.80
CA ASN A 261 11.45 8.09 18.34
C ASN A 261 10.72 9.38 18.77
N TRP A 262 10.03 10.01 17.82
CA TRP A 262 9.00 11.02 18.12
C TRP A 262 7.65 10.36 18.40
N GLU A 263 7.00 10.84 19.45
CA GLU A 263 5.65 10.51 19.84
C GLU A 263 4.79 11.79 19.89
N ARG A 264 3.55 11.68 19.42
CA ARG A 264 2.52 12.73 19.54
C ARG A 264 1.48 12.29 20.58
N PRO A 265 1.55 12.75 21.85
CA PRO A 265 0.59 12.39 22.88
C PRO A 265 -0.86 12.72 22.46
N PRO A 266 -1.77 11.73 22.33
CA PRO A 266 -3.09 11.94 21.75
C PRO A 266 -3.99 12.77 22.68
N GLY A 267 -4.67 13.77 22.11
CA GLY A 267 -5.55 14.68 22.85
C GLY A 267 -4.84 15.81 23.61
N VAL A 268 -3.51 15.87 23.58
CA VAL A 268 -2.71 16.82 24.38
C VAL A 268 -2.56 18.16 23.67
N ARG A 269 -3.66 18.91 23.62
CA ARG A 269 -3.74 20.26 23.05
C ARG A 269 -4.24 21.25 24.10
N ILE A 270 -3.81 22.51 24.00
CA ILE A 270 -4.29 23.60 24.87
C ILE A 270 -4.63 24.86 24.06
N GLY A 271 -5.91 25.21 24.06
CA GLY A 271 -6.42 26.45 23.45
C GLY A 271 -6.06 26.62 21.98
N SER A 272 -5.88 27.88 21.58
CA SER A 272 -5.22 28.26 20.33
C SER A 272 -3.70 28.13 20.44
N GLY A 273 -3.07 27.81 19.31
CA GLY A 273 -1.63 27.65 19.19
C GLY A 273 -0.88 28.92 19.55
N CYS A 274 0.37 28.76 20.00
CA CYS A 274 1.13 29.86 20.59
C CYS A 274 2.57 29.93 20.08
N TYR A 275 3.03 31.14 19.77
CA TYR A 275 4.38 31.41 19.29
C TYR A 275 5.00 32.61 20.03
N GLY A 276 6.32 32.65 20.13
CA GLY A 276 7.03 33.71 20.88
C GLY A 276 6.74 33.72 22.39
N HIS A 277 6.19 32.62 22.91
CA HIS A 277 6.09 32.31 24.33
C HIS A 277 7.45 31.86 24.87
N SER A 278 7.54 31.68 26.19
CA SER A 278 8.70 31.03 26.81
C SER A 278 8.30 29.75 27.55
N VAL A 279 9.28 28.87 27.78
CA VAL A 279 9.11 27.59 28.48
C VAL A 279 10.22 27.40 29.50
N ALA A 280 9.87 26.90 30.69
CA ALA A 280 10.83 26.50 31.70
C ALA A 280 10.41 25.21 32.43
N VAL A 281 11.39 24.42 32.86
CA VAL A 281 11.17 23.19 33.63
C VAL A 281 10.91 23.52 35.11
N VAL A 282 9.93 22.84 35.72
CA VAL A 282 9.75 22.82 37.17
C VAL A 282 9.83 21.38 37.67
N GLY A 283 10.59 21.17 38.76
CA GLY A 283 10.89 19.84 39.28
C GLY A 283 11.60 18.94 38.26
N ARG A 284 10.99 17.80 37.91
CA ARG A 284 11.52 16.83 36.93
C ARG A 284 10.63 16.63 35.71
N THR A 285 9.34 16.94 35.84
CA THR A 285 8.25 16.45 34.96
C THR A 285 7.11 17.46 34.79
N LYS A 286 7.33 18.73 35.15
CA LYS A 286 6.45 19.84 34.79
C LYS A 286 7.15 20.77 33.80
N MET A 287 6.39 21.24 32.84
CA MET A 287 6.76 22.28 31.89
C MET A 287 5.83 23.47 32.11
N LEU A 288 6.35 24.60 32.58
CA LEU A 288 5.60 25.86 32.62
C LEU A 288 5.79 26.57 31.29
N VAL A 289 4.68 27.04 30.72
CA VAL A 289 4.65 27.94 29.56
C VAL A 289 4.05 29.26 30.02
N PHE A 290 4.65 30.37 29.60
CA PHE A 290 4.13 31.70 29.91
C PHE A 290 4.08 32.61 28.67
N GLY A 291 3.01 33.40 28.59
CA GLY A 291 2.82 34.47 27.62
C GLY A 291 2.88 34.03 26.16
N GLY A 292 3.52 34.86 25.33
CA GLY A 292 3.56 34.71 23.88
C GLY A 292 2.32 35.27 23.19
N ILE A 293 2.19 34.97 21.90
CA ILE A 293 1.08 35.41 21.05
C ILE A 293 0.22 34.19 20.69
N ARG A 294 -1.12 34.34 20.77
CA ARG A 294 -2.13 33.30 20.51
C ARG A 294 -3.17 33.84 19.53
N GLY A 295 -3.11 33.39 18.27
CA GLY A 295 -3.75 34.13 17.18
C GLY A 295 -3.11 35.52 17.09
N ASP A 296 -3.92 36.58 17.07
CA ASP A 296 -3.43 37.97 17.04
C ASP A 296 -3.17 38.56 18.45
N ALA A 297 -3.52 37.85 19.52
CA ALA A 297 -3.52 38.38 20.88
C ALA A 297 -2.26 37.99 21.68
N TYR A 298 -1.59 38.99 22.26
CA TYR A 298 -0.57 38.77 23.29
C TYR A 298 -1.21 38.23 24.57
N SER A 299 -0.54 37.29 25.24
CA SER A 299 -1.00 36.63 26.47
C SER A 299 -0.08 36.96 27.66
N ASN A 300 -0.65 36.91 28.88
CA ASN A 300 0.07 36.81 30.16
C ASN A 300 -0.41 35.59 30.99
N ASP A 301 -0.93 34.57 30.31
CA ASP A 301 -1.38 33.33 30.94
C ASP A 301 -0.19 32.44 31.30
N VAL A 302 -0.27 31.78 32.46
CA VAL A 302 0.58 30.64 32.81
C VAL A 302 -0.20 29.37 32.53
N VAL A 303 0.42 28.40 31.86
CA VAL A 303 -0.14 27.06 31.68
C VAL A 303 0.93 26.00 31.95
N ILE A 304 0.53 24.90 32.58
CA ILE A 304 1.44 23.87 33.09
C ILE A 304 1.12 22.55 32.38
N LEU A 305 2.10 21.94 31.73
CA LEU A 305 2.02 20.56 31.26
C LEU A 305 2.75 19.66 32.26
N ASN A 306 2.05 18.70 32.88
CA ASN A 306 2.72 17.58 33.55
C ASN A 306 2.98 16.48 32.52
N THR A 307 4.24 16.08 32.33
CA THR A 307 4.65 15.12 31.29
C THR A 307 4.54 13.66 31.71
N ASP A 308 4.32 13.35 33.00
CA ASP A 308 4.04 11.98 33.43
C ASP A 308 2.63 11.53 33.02
N THR A 309 1.68 12.47 33.08
CA THR A 309 0.27 12.25 32.73
C THR A 309 -0.10 12.83 31.37
N MET A 310 0.81 13.60 30.76
CA MET A 310 0.61 14.45 29.58
C MET A 310 -0.66 15.33 29.67
N LYS A 311 -0.92 15.91 30.85
CA LYS A 311 -2.09 16.76 31.10
C LYS A 311 -1.71 18.21 31.30
N TRP A 312 -2.48 19.08 30.64
CA TRP A 312 -2.45 20.52 30.84
C TRP A 312 -3.25 20.93 32.07
N GLN A 313 -2.75 21.92 32.80
CA GLN A 313 -3.39 22.58 33.93
C GLN A 313 -3.18 24.09 33.80
N THR A 314 -4.27 24.86 33.78
CA THR A 314 -4.22 26.32 33.96
C THR A 314 -4.33 26.61 35.46
N PRO A 315 -3.27 27.08 36.16
CA PRO A 315 -3.38 27.48 37.56
C PRO A 315 -4.35 28.66 37.70
N HIS A 316 -5.16 28.64 38.77
CA HIS A 316 -6.00 29.78 39.12
C HIS A 316 -5.14 30.86 39.77
N VAL A 317 -4.60 31.76 38.93
CA VAL A 317 -3.77 32.89 39.35
C VAL A 317 -4.55 33.80 40.29
N LYS A 318 -4.00 34.06 41.48
CA LYS A 318 -4.58 34.91 42.51
C LYS A 318 -3.90 36.29 42.52
N GLY A 319 -4.62 37.29 43.01
CA GLY A 319 -4.15 38.69 43.04
C GLY A 319 -4.64 39.49 41.84
N ILE A 320 -4.29 40.79 41.83
CA ILE A 320 -4.60 41.71 40.72
C ILE A 320 -3.34 41.99 39.91
N ASP A 321 -2.20 42.13 40.59
CA ASP A 321 -0.89 42.36 39.99
C ASP A 321 -0.40 41.13 39.21
N ARG A 322 0.06 41.37 37.99
CA ARG A 322 0.62 40.37 37.06
C ARG A 322 1.39 41.08 35.94
N PRO A 323 2.38 40.42 35.30
CA PRO A 323 3.07 40.99 34.14
C PRO A 323 2.09 41.36 33.02
N VAL A 324 2.35 42.46 32.32
CA VAL A 324 1.65 42.80 31.06
C VAL A 324 1.80 41.68 30.01
N PRO A 325 0.80 41.46 29.13
CA PRO A 325 0.90 40.53 28.01
C PRO A 325 2.11 40.80 27.14
N ARG A 326 2.90 39.76 26.85
CA ARG A 326 4.24 39.91 26.28
C ARG A 326 4.74 38.71 25.50
N SER A 327 5.58 38.95 24.49
CA SER A 327 6.29 37.93 23.72
C SER A 327 7.81 38.13 23.78
N GLY A 328 8.58 37.11 23.41
CA GLY A 328 10.05 37.19 23.36
C GLY A 328 10.72 37.56 24.69
N HIS A 329 10.09 37.22 25.81
CA HIS A 329 10.60 37.42 27.16
C HIS A 329 11.43 36.19 27.59
N ALA A 330 12.39 36.40 28.48
CA ALA A 330 13.26 35.32 28.94
C ALA A 330 12.70 34.67 30.23
N THR A 331 12.81 33.34 30.36
CA THR A 331 12.43 32.63 31.59
C THR A 331 13.44 31.61 32.08
N CYS A 332 13.49 31.45 33.40
CA CYS A 332 14.07 30.29 34.06
C CYS A 332 13.26 29.94 35.32
N CYS A 333 13.53 28.80 35.94
CA CYS A 333 12.92 28.41 37.21
C CYS A 333 13.98 28.24 38.30
N ILE A 334 13.64 28.68 39.51
CA ILE A 334 14.36 28.31 40.74
C ILE A 334 13.34 27.62 41.63
N ARG A 335 13.50 26.29 41.80
CA ARG A 335 12.52 25.42 42.48
C ARG A 335 11.15 25.56 41.79
N GLU A 336 10.06 25.69 42.55
CA GLU A 336 8.69 25.87 42.03
C GLU A 336 8.34 27.34 41.72
N LYS A 337 9.33 28.19 41.41
CA LYS A 337 9.14 29.60 41.04
C LYS A 337 9.68 29.90 39.65
N LEU A 338 8.82 30.42 38.76
CA LEU A 338 9.16 30.88 37.42
C LEU A 338 9.55 32.36 37.48
N PHE A 339 10.76 32.69 37.02
CA PHE A 339 11.23 34.06 36.84
C PHE A 339 11.07 34.46 35.38
N VAL A 340 10.45 35.62 35.13
CA VAL A 340 10.23 36.23 33.81
C VAL A 340 10.99 37.55 33.75
N PHE A 341 11.87 37.71 32.76
CA PHE A 341 12.59 38.96 32.50
C PHE A 341 12.25 39.54 31.13
N GLY A 342 11.89 40.82 31.11
CA GLY A 342 11.79 41.64 29.90
C GLY A 342 10.79 41.13 28.85
N GLY A 343 11.18 41.22 27.57
CA GLY A 343 10.35 40.93 26.40
C GLY A 343 9.83 42.20 25.72
N VAL A 344 8.81 42.04 24.87
CA VAL A 344 8.06 43.15 24.26
C VAL A 344 6.56 43.01 24.57
N SER A 345 5.90 44.12 24.92
CA SER A 345 4.47 44.17 25.22
C SER A 345 3.60 44.22 23.96
N ALA A 346 2.28 44.09 24.13
CA ALA A 346 1.31 44.22 23.05
C ALA A 346 1.37 45.58 22.32
N GLU A 347 1.78 46.63 23.03
CA GLU A 347 1.95 48.00 22.53
C GLU A 347 3.31 48.23 21.82
N GLY A 348 4.14 47.18 21.69
CA GLY A 348 5.48 47.27 21.10
C GLY A 348 6.54 47.83 22.05
N VAL A 349 6.25 47.98 23.35
CA VAL A 349 7.19 48.51 24.34
C VAL A 349 8.15 47.41 24.78
N PHE A 350 9.45 47.64 24.63
CA PHE A 350 10.50 46.75 25.14
C PHE A 350 10.60 46.88 26.66
N LEU A 351 10.88 45.76 27.34
CA LEU A 351 10.80 45.65 28.81
C LEU A 351 12.12 45.14 29.42
N ASN A 352 12.42 45.56 30.65
CA ASN A 352 13.46 45.00 31.54
C ASN A 352 12.94 44.77 32.97
N ASP A 353 11.62 44.65 33.15
CA ASP A 353 11.01 44.30 34.42
C ASP A 353 11.24 42.81 34.76
N LEU A 354 11.17 42.49 36.06
CA LEU A 354 11.37 41.14 36.59
C LEU A 354 10.14 40.71 37.38
N TRP A 355 9.49 39.64 36.94
CA TRP A 355 8.33 39.05 37.61
C TRP A 355 8.62 37.63 38.06
N VAL A 356 8.00 37.23 39.17
CA VAL A 356 8.05 35.86 39.69
C VAL A 356 6.64 35.31 39.83
N PHE A 357 6.36 34.21 39.14
CA PHE A 357 5.19 33.37 39.44
C PHE A 357 5.60 32.29 40.43
N ASP A 358 4.95 32.31 41.59
CA ASP A 358 5.14 31.35 42.67
C ASP A 358 4.04 30.29 42.58
N GLN A 359 4.39 29.03 42.28
CA GLN A 359 3.40 28.00 41.98
C GLN A 359 2.54 27.62 43.21
N ASP A 360 3.14 27.56 44.40
CA ASP A 360 2.48 27.14 45.65
C ASP A 360 1.38 28.13 46.08
N SER A 361 1.69 29.42 46.03
CA SER A 361 0.69 30.49 46.24
C SER A 361 -0.22 30.67 45.01
N SER A 362 0.26 30.31 43.82
CA SER A 362 -0.31 30.68 42.51
C SER A 362 -0.47 32.20 42.34
N GLN A 363 0.55 32.97 42.74
CA GLN A 363 0.58 34.43 42.68
C GLN A 363 1.76 34.95 41.87
N TRP A 364 1.55 36.08 41.19
CA TRP A 364 2.60 36.89 40.60
C TRP A 364 3.14 37.91 41.60
N ASN A 365 4.44 38.14 41.56
CA ASN A 365 5.13 39.16 42.35
C ASN A 365 6.06 39.95 41.43
N HIS A 366 5.95 41.28 41.41
CA HIS A 366 6.94 42.14 40.76
C HIS A 366 8.16 42.31 41.68
N LEU A 367 9.36 42.04 41.17
CA LEU A 367 10.60 42.26 41.92
C LEU A 367 11.18 43.63 41.58
N SER A 368 11.04 44.58 42.50
CA SER A 368 11.78 45.84 42.47
C SER A 368 13.28 45.55 42.61
N THR A 369 14.02 45.71 41.51
CA THR A 369 15.47 45.49 41.46
C THR A 369 16.22 46.82 41.27
N PHE A 370 17.49 46.82 41.66
CA PHE A 370 18.34 48.02 41.74
C PHE A 370 19.66 47.79 40.98
N GLY A 371 20.55 48.80 40.98
CA GLY A 371 21.87 48.70 40.37
C GLY A 371 21.87 48.95 38.86
N GLN A 372 22.81 48.32 38.15
CA GLN A 372 22.98 48.48 36.71
C GLN A 372 22.21 47.38 35.98
N MET A 373 20.94 47.68 35.66
CA MET A 373 20.02 46.77 34.97
C MET A 373 20.33 46.69 33.46
N PRO A 374 20.03 45.57 32.79
CA PRO A 374 20.11 45.50 31.32
C PRO A 374 19.16 46.50 30.66
N THR A 375 19.47 46.91 29.42
CA THR A 375 18.54 47.68 28.58
C THR A 375 17.24 46.91 28.33
N PRO A 376 16.07 47.59 28.22
CA PRO A 376 14.81 46.95 27.86
C PRO A 376 14.93 46.18 26.55
N ARG A 377 14.59 44.88 26.53
CA ARG A 377 14.95 43.99 25.42
C ARG A 377 14.05 42.75 25.29
N ARG A 378 13.93 42.25 24.05
CA ARG A 378 13.31 40.96 23.70
C ARG A 378 14.37 39.96 23.22
N GLY A 379 14.05 38.68 23.19
CA GLY A 379 14.95 37.62 22.73
C GLY A 379 16.23 37.50 23.56
N SER A 380 16.25 38.03 24.77
CA SER A 380 17.31 37.76 25.74
C SER A 380 17.17 36.34 26.27
N SER A 381 18.26 35.84 26.85
CA SER A 381 18.29 34.55 27.56
C SER A 381 18.36 34.78 29.06
N LEU A 382 17.82 33.85 29.86
CA LEU A 382 17.83 33.90 31.32
C LEU A 382 18.23 32.53 31.88
N SER A 383 19.23 32.49 32.75
CA SER A 383 19.67 31.28 33.44
C SER A 383 19.89 31.54 34.92
N ALA A 384 19.61 30.56 35.77
CA ALA A 384 19.83 30.62 37.21
C ALA A 384 21.04 29.77 37.63
N THR A 385 21.71 30.16 38.72
CA THR A 385 22.70 29.30 39.37
C THR A 385 22.05 28.13 40.10
N GLU A 386 22.75 27.00 40.21
CA GLU A 386 22.25 25.78 40.87
C GLU A 386 21.94 26.00 42.36
N ASP A 387 22.66 26.92 43.03
CA ASP A 387 22.39 27.33 44.41
C ASP A 387 21.16 28.27 44.56
N GLY A 388 20.59 28.72 43.44
CA GLY A 388 19.45 29.63 43.38
C GLY A 388 19.73 31.07 43.84
N ARG A 389 21.00 31.49 43.94
CA ARG A 389 21.37 32.83 44.43
C ARG A 389 21.51 33.91 43.36
N ARG A 390 21.70 33.54 42.10
CA ARG A 390 21.86 34.50 41.00
C ARG A 390 21.05 34.13 39.77
N LEU A 391 20.53 35.15 39.10
CA LEU A 391 20.12 35.08 37.70
C LEU A 391 21.20 35.70 36.82
N TYR A 392 21.31 35.23 35.59
CA TYR A 392 22.16 35.77 34.54
C TYR A 392 21.30 36.03 33.30
N VAL A 393 21.41 37.23 32.76
CA VAL A 393 20.84 37.63 31.46
C VAL A 393 21.98 37.74 30.46
N PHE A 394 21.82 37.11 29.31
CA PHE A 394 22.74 37.27 28.17
C PHE A 394 21.99 37.69 26.90
N GLY A 395 22.53 38.69 26.22
CA GLY A 395 22.12 39.13 24.89
C GLY A 395 20.67 39.64 24.79
N GLY A 396 20.09 39.52 23.60
CA GLY A 396 18.77 40.05 23.23
C GLY A 396 18.84 41.33 22.39
N PHE A 397 17.70 41.73 21.84
CA PHE A 397 17.51 42.91 20.99
C PHE A 397 16.73 43.99 21.76
N ASP A 398 17.30 45.20 21.83
CA ASP A 398 16.80 46.31 22.67
C ASP A 398 15.93 47.36 21.93
N GLY A 399 15.65 47.11 20.64
CA GLY A 399 14.97 48.05 19.75
C GLY A 399 15.91 48.72 18.75
N TYR A 400 17.22 48.74 19.02
CA TYR A 400 18.24 49.30 18.13
C TYR A 400 19.20 48.23 17.63
N GLU A 401 19.79 47.43 18.53
CA GLU A 401 20.75 46.39 18.17
C GLU A 401 20.63 45.13 19.04
N CYS A 402 21.21 44.03 18.55
CA CYS A 402 21.44 42.86 19.37
C CYS A 402 22.62 43.10 20.30
N ASN A 403 22.57 42.51 21.49
CA ASN A 403 23.58 42.64 22.52
C ASN A 403 24.37 41.30 22.69
N ASN A 404 25.59 41.36 23.23
CA ASN A 404 26.36 40.20 23.73
C ASN A 404 26.84 40.41 25.18
N ASP A 405 26.23 41.37 25.88
CA ASP A 405 26.49 41.63 27.30
C ASP A 405 26.04 40.46 28.18
N VAL A 406 26.68 40.34 29.34
CA VAL A 406 26.25 39.46 30.43
C VAL A 406 25.98 40.34 31.64
N HIS A 407 24.76 40.29 32.15
CA HIS A 407 24.36 40.92 33.40
C HIS A 407 23.96 39.84 34.39
N TYR A 408 24.20 40.05 35.68
CA TYR A 408 23.70 39.16 36.73
C TYR A 408 22.94 39.93 37.80
N LEU A 409 21.94 39.25 38.38
CA LEU A 409 21.18 39.72 39.53
C LEU A 409 21.57 38.92 40.76
N ASP A 410 22.04 39.60 41.79
CA ASP A 410 22.13 39.05 43.15
C ASP A 410 20.71 38.98 43.74
N LEU A 411 20.18 37.78 43.96
CA LEU A 411 18.79 37.58 44.44
C LEU A 411 18.63 37.84 45.95
N GLU A 412 19.72 37.92 46.71
CA GLU A 412 19.69 38.32 48.13
C GLU A 412 19.62 39.84 48.28
N LYS A 413 20.30 40.58 47.39
CA LYS A 413 20.36 42.06 47.38
C LYS A 413 19.41 42.71 46.37
N LEU A 414 18.72 41.92 45.54
CA LEU A 414 17.93 42.37 44.38
C LEU A 414 18.66 43.42 43.53
N THR A 415 19.98 43.27 43.36
CA THR A 415 20.85 44.25 42.69
C THR A 415 21.49 43.64 41.45
N TRP A 416 21.27 44.27 40.31
CA TRP A 416 21.90 43.95 39.02
C TRP A 416 23.31 44.53 38.91
N SER A 417 24.18 43.81 38.20
CA SER A 417 25.49 44.30 37.78
C SER A 417 25.91 43.68 36.45
N PRO A 418 26.60 44.41 35.55
CA PRO A 418 27.26 43.83 34.40
C PRO A 418 28.41 42.93 34.86
N MET A 419 28.65 41.84 34.14
CA MET A 419 29.83 41.00 34.33
C MET A 419 31.01 41.60 33.58
N SER A 420 32.00 42.10 34.33
CA SER A 420 33.27 42.56 33.76
C SER A 420 34.07 41.39 33.19
N ILE A 421 33.91 41.11 31.90
CA ILE A 421 34.73 40.17 31.15
C ILE A 421 36.13 40.76 31.01
N HIS A 422 37.16 39.96 31.31
CA HIS A 422 38.55 40.39 31.30
C HIS A 422 39.38 39.82 30.14
N PHE A 423 39.03 38.63 29.64
CA PHE A 423 39.78 37.94 28.59
C PHE A 423 38.87 37.17 27.62
N GLY A 424 39.44 36.75 26.49
CA GLY A 424 38.74 35.95 25.48
C GLY A 424 37.84 36.76 24.54
N GLN A 425 37.37 36.13 23.48
CA GLN A 425 36.49 36.76 22.49
C GLN A 425 35.03 36.41 22.80
N ALA A 426 34.24 37.44 23.17
CA ALA A 426 32.81 37.30 23.38
C ALA A 426 32.09 36.80 22.10
N PRO A 427 30.95 36.09 22.24
CA PRO A 427 30.06 35.79 21.11
C PRO A 427 29.68 37.06 20.35
N GLU A 428 29.44 36.92 19.04
CA GLU A 428 28.79 37.97 18.26
C GLU A 428 27.41 38.35 18.86
N PRO A 429 27.04 39.65 18.91
CA PRO A 429 25.77 40.10 19.46
C PRO A 429 24.55 39.44 18.83
N ARG A 430 23.64 38.96 19.69
CA ARG A 430 22.56 38.06 19.25
C ARG A 430 21.30 38.12 20.11
N GLU A 431 20.17 37.84 19.48
CA GLU A 431 18.91 37.51 20.13
C GLU A 431 18.53 36.02 19.92
N ASN A 432 17.64 35.50 20.75
CA ASN A 432 17.10 34.12 20.74
C ASN A 432 18.18 33.03 20.86
N ALA A 433 19.26 33.32 21.58
CA ALA A 433 20.30 32.33 21.92
C ALA A 433 19.86 31.44 23.09
N SER A 434 20.14 30.14 23.00
CA SER A 434 19.91 29.20 24.09
C SER A 434 21.07 29.26 25.07
N THR A 435 20.79 29.28 26.37
CA THR A 435 21.84 29.31 27.42
C THR A 435 21.58 28.32 28.53
N CYS A 436 22.65 27.95 29.25
CA CYS A 436 22.58 27.11 30.44
C CYS A 436 23.69 27.48 31.42
N ILE A 437 23.41 27.39 32.71
CA ILE A 437 24.43 27.56 33.75
C ILE A 437 24.71 26.21 34.40
N THR A 438 25.97 25.83 34.36
CA THR A 438 26.57 24.78 35.20
C THR A 438 27.11 25.41 36.48
N SER A 439 27.62 24.62 37.45
CA SER A 439 28.17 25.19 38.69
C SER A 439 29.33 26.19 38.50
N LYS A 440 30.03 26.19 37.34
CA LYS A 440 31.14 27.12 37.06
C LYS A 440 30.98 27.96 35.79
N TYR A 441 30.24 27.47 34.80
CA TYR A 441 30.24 28.03 33.44
C TYR A 441 28.84 28.37 32.93
N LEU A 442 28.73 29.54 32.28
CA LEU A 442 27.61 29.88 31.39
C LEU A 442 27.91 29.37 29.99
N LEU A 443 27.07 28.48 29.49
CA LEU A 443 27.06 27.98 28.12
C LEU A 443 26.09 28.85 27.28
N VAL A 444 26.49 29.18 26.05
CA VAL A 444 25.67 29.92 25.07
C VAL A 444 25.79 29.22 23.72
N SER A 445 24.68 29.00 23.02
CA SER A 445 24.70 28.55 21.62
C SER A 445 23.46 29.02 20.85
N GLY A 446 23.54 29.06 19.52
CA GLY A 446 22.42 29.46 18.66
C GLY A 446 22.19 30.97 18.64
N GLY A 447 20.96 31.34 18.25
CA GLY A 447 20.50 32.71 18.11
C GLY A 447 20.84 33.36 16.76
N CYS A 448 20.48 34.64 16.63
CA CYS A 448 20.66 35.41 15.40
C CYS A 448 21.11 36.85 15.63
N THR A 449 21.73 37.43 14.61
CA THR A 449 22.01 38.86 14.51
C THR A 449 20.73 39.68 14.28
N THR A 450 20.82 40.99 14.51
CA THR A 450 19.72 41.97 14.42
C THR A 450 18.75 41.70 13.27
N GLY A 451 17.46 41.55 13.60
CA GLY A 451 16.38 41.33 12.64
C GLY A 451 16.32 39.91 12.05
N GLY A 452 16.93 38.91 12.70
CA GLY A 452 16.96 37.53 12.20
C GLY A 452 17.81 37.33 10.93
N THR A 453 18.68 38.30 10.63
CA THR A 453 19.39 38.45 9.35
C THR A 453 20.45 37.37 9.09
N ARG A 454 21.16 36.92 10.12
CA ARG A 454 22.08 35.79 10.08
C ARG A 454 21.96 34.97 11.36
N TRP A 455 21.99 33.66 11.20
CA TRP A 455 21.90 32.68 12.28
C TRP A 455 23.29 32.19 12.68
N LEU A 456 23.46 31.93 13.97
CA LEU A 456 24.76 31.72 14.59
C LEU A 456 24.83 30.30 15.15
N GLY A 457 25.55 29.42 14.45
CA GLY A 457 25.71 28.01 14.85
C GLY A 457 26.83 27.74 15.85
N ASP A 458 27.48 28.78 16.36
CA ASP A 458 28.58 28.64 17.31
C ASP A 458 28.08 28.31 18.73
N ALA A 459 28.99 27.75 19.53
CA ALA A 459 28.80 27.53 20.96
C ALA A 459 29.95 28.17 21.72
N ARG A 460 29.64 28.99 22.72
CA ARG A 460 30.60 29.72 23.56
C ARG A 460 30.41 29.34 25.02
N VAL A 461 31.48 29.52 25.78
CA VAL A 461 31.50 29.27 27.21
C VAL A 461 32.17 30.42 27.95
N LEU A 462 31.59 30.83 29.07
CA LEU A 462 32.10 31.87 29.97
C LEU A 462 32.33 31.28 31.36
N ASP A 463 33.56 31.37 31.85
CA ASP A 463 33.90 31.07 33.25
C ASP A 463 33.33 32.17 34.17
N LEU A 464 32.42 31.81 35.07
CA LEU A 464 31.70 32.76 35.93
C LEU A 464 32.52 33.21 37.15
N TYR A 465 33.67 32.58 37.41
CA TYR A 465 34.55 32.87 38.55
C TYR A 465 35.80 33.66 38.12
N SER A 466 36.29 33.41 36.91
CA SER A 466 37.34 34.18 36.25
C SER A 466 36.86 34.62 34.86
N PRO A 467 36.10 35.73 34.74
CA PRO A 467 35.37 36.12 33.52
C PRO A 467 36.20 36.14 32.22
N ARG A 468 36.20 35.00 31.52
CA ARG A 468 36.83 34.81 30.21
C ARG A 468 35.95 33.99 29.27
N TRP A 469 35.86 34.40 28.01
CA TRP A 469 35.11 33.71 26.95
C TRP A 469 35.98 32.78 26.12
N GLU A 470 35.48 31.58 25.85
CA GLU A 470 36.13 30.63 24.94
C GLU A 470 35.14 30.00 23.95
N CYS A 471 35.69 29.40 22.88
CA CYS A 471 34.95 28.83 21.77
C CYS A 471 34.84 27.31 21.93
N LEU A 472 33.62 26.80 22.15
CA LEU A 472 33.35 25.36 22.19
C LEU A 472 33.25 24.79 20.78
N ASP A 473 32.49 25.50 19.92
CA ASP A 473 32.28 25.25 18.50
C ASP A 473 32.21 26.62 17.80
N ASP A 474 32.87 26.77 16.66
CA ASP A 474 32.83 27.99 15.84
C ASP A 474 31.65 27.99 14.84
N GLY A 475 30.86 26.91 14.84
CA GLY A 475 29.75 26.66 13.93
C GLY A 475 30.13 25.73 12.77
N SER A 476 31.39 25.27 12.69
CA SER A 476 31.84 24.33 11.65
C SER A 476 31.09 22.99 11.69
N TRP A 477 30.67 22.53 12.88
CA TRP A 477 29.82 21.34 13.04
C TRP A 477 28.35 21.60 12.65
N ASN A 478 27.90 22.85 12.70
CA ASN A 478 26.49 23.25 12.63
C ASN A 478 26.07 23.95 11.31
N THR A 479 26.92 23.88 10.28
CA THR A 479 26.78 24.60 8.99
C THR A 479 25.47 24.37 8.22
N SER A 480 24.66 23.38 8.57
CA SER A 480 23.37 23.06 7.92
C SER A 480 22.12 23.33 8.78
N LEU A 481 22.25 23.69 10.06
CA LEU A 481 21.09 23.73 10.99
C LEU A 481 20.12 24.91 10.76
N TRP A 482 20.60 26.01 10.17
CA TRP A 482 19.99 27.33 10.36
C TRP A 482 19.34 27.91 9.09
N LEU A 483 18.51 27.11 8.43
CA LEU A 483 17.85 27.48 7.17
C LEU A 483 16.65 28.43 7.32
N LYS A 484 16.18 28.70 8.55
CA LYS A 484 14.97 29.51 8.79
C LYS A 484 15.07 30.49 9.97
N PRO A 485 14.35 31.63 9.92
CA PRO A 485 14.23 32.55 11.04
C PRO A 485 13.59 31.95 12.30
N HIS A 486 14.19 32.23 13.46
CA HIS A 486 13.65 32.04 14.81
C HIS A 486 13.29 30.59 15.20
N GLY A 487 13.90 29.58 14.57
CA GLY A 487 13.82 28.19 15.00
C GLY A 487 14.71 27.91 16.22
N VAL A 488 14.13 27.86 17.43
CA VAL A 488 14.85 27.42 18.65
C VAL A 488 14.95 25.90 18.68
N TYR A 489 15.86 25.36 17.87
CA TYR A 489 16.13 23.92 17.80
C TYR A 489 17.23 23.45 18.74
N THR A 490 17.81 24.36 19.51
CA THR A 490 18.86 24.13 20.48
C THR A 490 18.31 24.18 21.90
N THR A 491 18.48 23.11 22.68
CA THR A 491 18.14 23.10 24.11
C THR A 491 19.24 22.42 24.93
N PHE A 492 19.50 22.93 26.13
CA PHE A 492 20.56 22.42 27.00
C PHE A 492 20.01 21.55 28.13
N TYR A 493 20.78 20.54 28.53
CA TYR A 493 20.61 19.86 29.81
C TYR A 493 21.97 19.58 30.45
N GLY A 494 22.30 20.31 31.53
CA GLY A 494 23.59 20.21 32.19
C GLY A 494 24.74 20.50 31.23
N ASN A 495 25.56 19.49 30.94
CA ASN A 495 26.71 19.57 30.05
C ASN A 495 26.42 19.13 28.60
N LYS A 496 25.14 19.00 28.22
CA LYS A 496 24.69 18.56 26.89
C LYS A 496 23.94 19.67 26.17
N LEU A 497 24.26 19.87 24.89
CA LEU A 497 23.43 20.57 23.92
C LEU A 497 22.76 19.55 23.00
N PHE A 498 21.44 19.62 22.91
CA PHE A 498 20.66 18.94 21.89
C PHE A 498 20.31 19.94 20.79
N ALA A 499 20.58 19.58 19.53
CA ALA A 499 20.27 20.39 18.36
C ALA A 499 19.48 19.55 17.33
N LEU A 500 18.30 20.03 16.94
CA LEU A 500 17.46 19.38 15.92
C LEU A 500 17.67 20.01 14.54
N LYS A 501 17.74 19.17 13.50
CA LYS A 501 18.03 19.57 12.12
C LYS A 501 16.78 19.49 11.24
N PRO A 502 16.38 20.58 10.55
CA PRO A 502 15.34 20.52 9.53
C PRO A 502 15.82 19.79 8.26
N SER A 503 14.87 19.18 7.56
CA SER A 503 15.07 18.47 6.28
C SER A 503 14.63 19.35 5.09
N PRO A 504 14.95 18.95 3.85
CA PRO A 504 14.42 19.61 2.65
C PRO A 504 12.89 19.57 2.53
N ASP A 505 12.21 18.63 3.20
CA ASP A 505 10.74 18.51 3.29
C ASP A 505 10.16 19.12 4.58
N GLU A 506 10.88 20.05 5.22
CA GLU A 506 10.45 20.82 6.40
C GLU A 506 10.14 19.96 7.65
N ARG A 507 10.87 18.86 7.86
CA ARG A 507 10.73 17.93 8.99
C ARG A 507 12.00 17.84 9.84
N LEU A 508 11.86 17.50 11.12
CA LEU A 508 13.03 17.32 12.01
C LEU A 508 13.56 15.87 11.92
N TRP A 509 14.65 15.67 11.18
CA TRP A 509 15.12 14.33 10.77
C TRP A 509 16.40 13.83 11.47
N GLU A 510 17.22 14.73 12.01
CA GLU A 510 18.45 14.42 12.72
C GLU A 510 18.46 15.13 14.08
N LEU A 511 18.80 14.39 15.14
CA LEU A 511 19.21 14.94 16.43
C LEU A 511 20.74 14.86 16.50
N MET A 512 21.37 16.02 16.64
CA MET A 512 22.76 16.13 17.10
C MET A 512 22.76 16.32 18.61
N THR A 513 23.60 15.58 19.32
CA THR A 513 23.85 15.76 20.76
C THR A 513 25.34 15.97 20.99
N THR A 514 25.70 17.15 21.50
CA THR A 514 27.07 17.53 21.85
C THR A 514 27.21 17.51 23.37
N GLU A 515 28.12 16.69 23.89
CA GLU A 515 28.39 16.52 25.33
C GLU A 515 29.82 16.97 25.63
N TRP A 516 29.97 18.05 26.41
CA TRP A 516 31.26 18.56 26.86
C TRP A 516 31.59 18.03 28.25
N SER A 517 32.76 17.43 28.45
CA SER A 517 33.13 16.85 29.74
C SER A 517 34.62 17.03 30.06
N LEU A 518 34.92 17.47 31.28
CA LEU A 518 36.26 17.36 31.84
C LEU A 518 36.64 15.88 31.96
N PRO A 519 37.85 15.43 31.56
CA PRO A 519 38.26 14.02 31.62
C PRO A 519 38.12 13.36 33.01
N GLU A 520 38.28 14.13 34.09
CA GLU A 520 38.07 13.64 35.46
C GLU A 520 36.58 13.33 35.74
N ASP A 521 35.68 14.20 35.27
CA ASP A 521 34.24 13.95 35.37
C ASP A 521 33.79 12.84 34.42
N ILE A 522 34.50 12.58 33.32
CA ILE A 522 34.24 11.40 32.46
C ILE A 522 34.52 10.10 33.23
N GLU A 523 35.59 10.01 34.02
CA GLU A 523 35.81 8.82 34.85
C GLU A 523 34.78 8.70 35.98
N ARG A 524 34.39 9.82 36.61
CA ARG A 524 33.25 9.82 37.58
C ARG A 524 31.94 9.38 36.92
N LEU A 525 31.63 9.87 35.73
CA LEU A 525 30.43 9.52 34.96
C LEU A 525 30.50 8.11 34.39
N ARG A 526 31.68 7.56 34.10
CA ARG A 526 31.89 6.13 33.79
C ARG A 526 31.65 5.25 35.01
N LEU A 527 32.13 5.64 36.19
CA LEU A 527 31.80 4.98 37.45
C LEU A 527 30.29 5.02 37.75
N ASN A 528 29.63 6.16 37.51
CA ASN A 528 28.20 6.29 37.78
C ASN A 528 27.33 5.58 36.73
N LYS A 529 27.61 5.69 35.43
CA LYS A 529 26.93 4.90 34.39
C LYS A 529 27.09 3.39 34.59
N ARG A 530 28.18 2.91 35.20
CA ARG A 530 28.30 1.49 35.60
C ARG A 530 27.29 1.11 36.69
N LYS A 531 27.11 1.94 37.73
CA LYS A 531 26.09 1.74 38.76
C LYS A 531 24.68 1.72 38.15
N ASP A 532 24.37 2.70 37.31
CA ASP A 532 23.04 2.85 36.68
C ASP A 532 22.74 1.73 35.67
N ALA A 533 23.77 1.18 35.01
CA ALA A 533 23.66 0.03 34.10
C ALA A 533 23.61 -1.34 34.81
N GLY A 534 23.32 -1.36 36.12
CA GLY A 534 23.12 -2.60 36.87
C GLY A 534 24.39 -3.33 37.30
N PHE A 535 25.59 -2.77 37.10
CA PHE A 535 26.81 -3.26 37.75
C PHE A 535 26.83 -2.82 39.22
N SER A 536 26.00 -3.50 40.01
CA SER A 536 25.90 -3.34 41.46
C SER A 536 27.14 -3.93 42.13
N GLU A 537 28.06 -3.07 42.56
CA GLU A 537 29.09 -3.40 43.56
C GLU A 537 28.54 -3.32 45.01
N LYS A 538 27.21 -3.32 45.21
CA LYS A 538 26.60 -3.56 46.55
C LYS A 538 26.89 -4.98 46.97
N LEU A 539 27.78 -5.12 47.95
CA LEU A 539 28.40 -6.38 48.35
C LEU A 539 27.69 -6.98 49.56
N GLU A 540 26.50 -7.52 49.33
CA GLU A 540 25.65 -8.09 50.38
C GLU A 540 26.15 -9.45 50.89
N LEU A 541 25.96 -9.70 52.19
CA LEU A 541 26.13 -11.03 52.78
C LEU A 541 24.99 -11.94 52.32
N LEU A 542 25.32 -13.16 51.89
CA LEU A 542 24.35 -14.12 51.35
C LEU A 542 23.29 -14.49 52.41
N ASP A 543 22.05 -14.68 51.97
CA ASP A 543 20.91 -15.03 52.85
C ASP A 543 21.00 -16.45 53.45
N GLU A 544 21.93 -17.28 52.97
CA GLU A 544 22.26 -18.62 53.47
C GLU A 544 22.98 -18.57 54.84
N ALA A 545 22.42 -17.85 55.82
CA ALA A 545 22.95 -17.72 57.16
C ALA A 545 22.36 -18.80 58.10
N LEU A 546 23.23 -19.67 58.62
CA LEU A 546 22.86 -20.71 59.58
C LEU A 546 22.90 -20.13 61.01
N CYS A 547 21.74 -19.69 61.49
CA CYS A 547 21.55 -19.15 62.83
C CYS A 547 21.25 -20.26 63.86
N GLY A 548 22.11 -20.39 64.87
CA GLY A 548 21.86 -21.19 66.07
C GLY A 548 21.56 -20.32 67.30
N ALA A 549 21.37 -20.96 68.46
CA ALA A 549 21.18 -20.25 69.73
C ALA A 549 22.49 -19.58 70.22
N ASN A 550 23.65 -20.18 69.95
CA ASN A 550 24.96 -19.67 70.40
C ASN A 550 26.00 -19.50 69.27
N PHE A 551 25.58 -19.62 68.00
CA PHE A 551 26.44 -19.47 66.84
C PHE A 551 25.72 -18.82 65.65
N LEU A 552 26.50 -18.21 64.76
CA LEU A 552 26.08 -17.75 63.44
C LEU A 552 27.11 -18.26 62.43
N GLU A 553 26.67 -18.93 61.36
CA GLU A 553 27.52 -19.27 60.23
C GLU A 553 27.04 -18.52 58.97
N VAL A 554 27.93 -17.73 58.37
CA VAL A 554 27.63 -16.85 57.23
C VAL A 554 28.67 -17.00 56.15
N SER A 555 28.31 -16.70 54.90
CA SER A 555 29.23 -16.76 53.77
C SER A 555 29.14 -15.53 52.87
N TRP A 556 30.26 -15.24 52.20
CA TRP A 556 30.42 -14.10 51.31
C TRP A 556 31.11 -14.57 50.02
N ARG A 557 30.74 -14.00 48.88
CA ARG A 557 31.36 -14.28 47.58
C ARG A 557 31.80 -12.97 46.93
N PRO A 558 33.10 -12.74 46.70
CA PRO A 558 33.55 -11.57 45.94
C PRO A 558 33.09 -11.67 44.47
N PRO A 559 32.57 -10.58 43.87
CA PRO A 559 32.25 -10.52 42.46
C PRO A 559 33.47 -10.10 41.62
N THR A 560 33.51 -10.57 40.37
CA THR A 560 34.45 -10.19 39.30
C THR A 560 35.90 -10.69 39.42
N LYS A 561 36.71 -10.40 38.39
CA LYS A 561 37.92 -11.12 37.95
C LYS A 561 39.12 -11.10 38.91
N ASN A 562 39.06 -10.36 40.02
CA ASN A 562 40.20 -10.15 40.93
C ASN A 562 40.03 -10.85 42.30
N SER A 563 39.13 -11.84 42.41
CA SER A 563 38.98 -12.70 43.59
C SER A 563 40.31 -13.25 44.10
N ASP A 564 41.18 -13.61 43.17
CA ASP A 564 42.42 -14.36 43.40
C ASP A 564 43.54 -13.48 44.00
N ARG A 565 43.33 -12.15 44.02
CA ARG A 565 44.21 -11.15 44.64
C ARG A 565 43.83 -10.81 46.08
N ILE A 566 42.77 -11.41 46.63
CA ILE A 566 42.36 -11.17 48.02
C ILE A 566 43.27 -11.98 48.95
N GLU A 567 44.19 -11.27 49.62
CA GLU A 567 45.19 -11.86 50.50
C GLU A 567 44.58 -12.34 51.82
N ARG A 568 43.53 -11.65 52.31
CA ARG A 568 42.86 -12.00 53.58
C ARG A 568 41.49 -11.34 53.76
N TYR A 569 40.60 -12.03 54.47
CA TYR A 569 39.37 -11.49 55.04
C TYR A 569 39.52 -11.10 56.52
N LYS A 570 38.74 -10.11 56.97
CA LYS A 570 38.35 -9.89 58.37
C LYS A 570 36.82 -9.92 58.46
N LEU A 571 36.25 -10.56 59.48
CA LEU A 571 34.84 -10.39 59.83
C LEU A 571 34.72 -9.59 61.12
N MET A 572 33.91 -8.54 61.08
CA MET A 572 33.55 -7.72 62.23
C MET A 572 32.13 -8.06 62.70
N VAL A 573 31.97 -8.17 64.01
CA VAL A 573 30.67 -8.24 64.70
C VAL A 573 30.48 -6.97 65.50
N ALA A 574 29.34 -6.30 65.33
CA ALA A 574 28.83 -5.32 66.29
C ALA A 574 27.58 -5.88 66.98
N ASN A 575 27.33 -5.44 68.22
CA ASN A 575 26.08 -5.67 68.95
C ASN A 575 25.27 -4.37 69.06
N SER A 576 24.08 -4.44 69.67
CA SER A 576 23.21 -3.26 69.90
C SER A 576 23.82 -2.16 70.79
N THR A 577 24.97 -2.39 71.44
CA THR A 577 25.73 -1.36 72.17
C THR A 577 26.89 -0.77 71.36
N GLY A 578 26.96 -1.04 70.05
CA GLY A 578 27.96 -0.47 69.14
C GLY A 578 29.39 -1.01 69.31
N VAL A 579 29.59 -2.07 70.12
CA VAL A 579 30.93 -2.62 70.38
C VAL A 579 31.34 -3.52 69.21
N VAL A 580 32.16 -2.98 68.32
CA VAL A 580 32.76 -3.72 67.20
C VAL A 580 33.89 -4.61 67.70
N LYS A 581 33.91 -5.88 67.28
CA LYS A 581 35.05 -6.80 67.43
C LYS A 581 35.35 -7.49 66.11
N ASP A 582 36.64 -7.58 65.77
CA ASP A 582 37.14 -8.57 64.83
C ASP A 582 36.96 -9.96 65.44
N VAL A 583 36.20 -10.84 64.77
CA VAL A 583 35.91 -12.21 65.24
C VAL A 583 36.51 -13.31 64.37
N TYR A 584 36.90 -12.99 63.14
CA TYR A 584 37.65 -13.89 62.26
C TYR A 584 38.65 -13.09 61.42
N GLN A 585 39.80 -13.70 61.14
CA GLN A 585 40.84 -13.15 60.29
C GLN A 585 41.59 -14.30 59.59
N GLY A 586 41.38 -14.48 58.29
CA GLY A 586 41.89 -15.65 57.55
C GLY A 586 41.55 -15.58 56.05
N ARG A 587 41.76 -16.67 55.30
CA ARG A 587 41.58 -16.71 53.83
C ARG A 587 40.26 -17.33 53.38
N ASP A 588 39.49 -17.94 54.26
CA ASP A 588 38.20 -18.54 53.92
C ASP A 588 37.12 -17.46 53.79
N SER A 589 36.23 -17.61 52.81
CA SER A 589 35.07 -16.71 52.61
C SER A 589 33.78 -17.23 53.27
N ARG A 590 33.90 -18.25 54.13
CA ARG A 590 32.87 -18.75 55.04
C ARG A 590 33.34 -18.53 56.47
N PHE A 591 32.43 -18.08 57.33
CA PHE A 591 32.76 -17.62 58.67
C PHE A 591 31.79 -18.22 59.69
N ARG A 592 32.30 -18.93 60.69
CA ARG A 592 31.49 -19.50 61.78
C ARG A 592 31.85 -18.82 63.11
N ILE A 593 30.93 -18.02 63.63
CA ILE A 593 31.05 -17.31 64.90
C ILE A 593 30.39 -18.14 65.98
N THR A 594 31.04 -18.34 67.13
CA THR A 594 30.52 -19.11 68.28
C THR A 594 30.54 -18.28 69.57
N ASN A 595 29.95 -18.80 70.65
CA ASN A 595 29.81 -18.13 71.95
C ASN A 595 28.99 -16.83 71.90
N LEU A 596 28.04 -16.75 70.96
CA LEU A 596 27.04 -15.70 70.92
C LEU A 596 25.95 -15.94 71.97
N LYS A 597 25.24 -14.88 72.37
CA LYS A 597 24.08 -14.99 73.27
C LYS A 597 22.83 -15.41 72.47
N PRO A 598 21.93 -16.24 73.01
CA PRO A 598 20.62 -16.50 72.41
C PRO A 598 19.76 -15.25 72.29
N ASN A 599 18.81 -15.27 71.35
CA ASN A 599 17.84 -14.21 71.06
C ASN A 599 18.45 -12.79 71.02
N THR A 600 19.66 -12.66 70.49
CA THR A 600 20.44 -11.42 70.47
C THR A 600 20.78 -11.05 69.04
N GLU A 601 20.66 -9.76 68.72
CA GLU A 601 20.92 -9.24 67.38
C GLU A 601 22.37 -8.73 67.23
N TYR A 602 22.98 -9.13 66.12
CA TYR A 602 24.36 -8.85 65.77
C TYR A 602 24.43 -8.32 64.33
N ILE A 603 25.17 -7.24 64.13
CA ILE A 603 25.42 -6.66 62.80
C ILE A 603 26.77 -7.15 62.32
N LEU A 604 26.80 -7.73 61.12
CA LEU A 604 27.98 -8.34 60.50
C LEU A 604 28.46 -7.52 59.31
N CYS A 605 29.79 -7.33 59.19
CA CYS A 605 30.43 -6.72 58.02
C CYS A 605 31.80 -7.36 57.77
N VAL A 606 32.09 -7.69 56.51
CA VAL A 606 33.34 -8.32 56.05
C VAL A 606 34.25 -7.27 55.41
N LYS A 607 35.54 -7.31 55.73
CA LYS A 607 36.60 -6.61 55.00
C LYS A 607 37.38 -7.61 54.15
N ALA A 608 37.49 -7.38 52.85
CA ALA A 608 38.50 -8.00 52.00
C ALA A 608 39.74 -7.09 51.94
N LEU A 609 40.94 -7.67 52.06
CA LEU A 609 42.23 -7.01 51.90
C LEU A 609 42.93 -7.61 50.68
N TYR A 610 43.38 -6.76 49.76
CA TYR A 610 44.09 -7.17 48.55
C TYR A 610 45.61 -7.16 48.74
N ASP A 611 46.31 -7.89 47.88
CA ASP A 611 47.77 -7.96 47.77
C ASP A 611 48.48 -6.59 47.57
N ASP A 612 47.79 -5.58 47.02
CA ASP A 612 48.26 -4.20 46.88
C ASP A 612 47.98 -3.31 48.11
N GLY A 613 47.42 -3.87 49.19
CA GLY A 613 47.05 -3.14 50.40
C GLY A 613 45.74 -2.36 50.32
N SER A 614 45.07 -2.34 49.15
CA SER A 614 43.71 -1.83 49.04
C SER A 614 42.71 -2.74 49.76
N PHE A 615 41.48 -2.25 49.97
CA PHE A 615 40.45 -3.01 50.65
C PHE A 615 39.04 -2.68 50.18
N LEU A 616 38.14 -3.64 50.40
CA LEU A 616 36.73 -3.55 50.08
C LEU A 616 35.90 -4.02 51.29
N TRP A 617 34.73 -3.44 51.48
CA TRP A 617 33.81 -3.76 52.57
C TRP A 617 32.52 -4.38 52.02
N SER A 618 31.94 -5.34 52.75
CA SER A 618 30.56 -5.76 52.54
C SER A 618 29.59 -4.72 53.08
N GLU A 619 28.35 -4.76 52.62
CA GLU A 619 27.27 -4.09 53.34
C GLU A 619 27.08 -4.74 54.73
N SER A 620 26.63 -3.94 55.70
CA SER A 620 26.40 -4.37 57.07
C SER A 620 25.02 -5.02 57.19
N LYS A 621 24.94 -6.32 57.52
CA LYS A 621 23.68 -7.08 57.58
C LYS A 621 23.42 -7.59 58.99
N GLY A 622 22.20 -7.37 59.49
CA GLY A 622 21.76 -7.77 60.82
C GLY A 622 21.27 -9.22 60.85
N PHE A 623 21.72 -9.99 61.83
CA PHE A 623 21.29 -11.36 62.08
C PHE A 623 20.97 -11.54 63.57
N ARG A 624 19.91 -12.29 63.87
CA ARG A 624 19.51 -12.61 65.25
C ARG A 624 19.72 -14.10 65.52
N THR A 625 20.39 -14.41 66.63
CA THR A 625 20.48 -15.78 67.14
C THR A 625 19.10 -16.30 67.56
N LEU A 626 18.91 -17.62 67.49
CA LEU A 626 17.68 -18.25 67.97
C LEU A 626 17.63 -18.24 69.52
N MET A 627 16.47 -18.58 70.09
CA MET A 627 16.33 -18.83 71.54
C MET A 627 17.06 -20.12 71.96
#